data_AF-A0A2T2U271-F1
#
_entry.id   AF-A0A2T2U271-F1
#
_cell.length_a   1.000
_cell.length_b   1.000
_cell.length_c   1.000
_cell.angle_alpha   90.00
_cell.angle_beta   90.00
_cell.angle_gamma   90.00
#
_symmetry.space_group_name_H-M   'P 1'
#
loop_
_entity.id
_entity.type
_entity.pdbx_description
1 polymer ?
#
loop_
_entity_poly.entity_id
_entity_poly.type
_entity_poly.pdbx_seq_one_letter_code
_entity_poly.pdbx_strand_id
1 'polypeptide(L)'
;MLVLGALLPVLAYGQDLPATYPPPIDRGRYYLAFTPIDSTDLPEPPSPPNSMSAADFPFLVPPSEQRVNEIWKVELAGDLTGVGDGDTVYVDPKAHSSTPNVSFSFLDYYPEHELLLFRSRQHEYSRHIVVSRGEGEVAVAFAAPVFSPDGKWFITVSGYSISGWIPQGIQLFAVGEGWFTEVVRFRTSETRFSAGRRARNQIMGAPTRCEWVDENTFLMEMRRGIDSIESGPSYKHYRVDIRETDE
;
A
#
# COMPACT_ATOMS: atom_id res chain seq x y z
N MET A 1 -49.93 -17.98 14.05
CA MET A 1 -48.46 -17.97 14.08
C MET A 1 -48.01 -16.96 13.03
N LEU A 2 -47.65 -15.76 13.47
CA LEU A 2 -47.37 -14.61 12.61
C LEU A 2 -45.85 -14.48 12.49
N VAL A 3 -45.30 -14.86 11.33
CA VAL A 3 -43.87 -14.70 11.05
C VAL A 3 -43.65 -13.26 10.62
N LEU A 4 -43.16 -12.45 11.55
CA LEU A 4 -42.70 -11.09 11.27
C LEU A 4 -41.37 -11.21 10.52
N GLY A 5 -41.41 -11.21 9.18
CA GLY A 5 -40.22 -11.11 8.35
C GLY A 5 -39.64 -9.70 8.48
N ALA A 6 -38.55 -9.56 9.22
CA ALA A 6 -37.78 -8.34 9.25
C ALA A 6 -37.20 -8.09 7.84
N LEU A 7 -37.83 -7.18 7.10
CA LEU A 7 -37.26 -6.59 5.89
C LEU A 7 -36.11 -5.69 6.34
N LEU A 8 -34.89 -6.24 6.37
CA LEU A 8 -33.70 -5.40 6.40
C LEU A 8 -33.69 -4.62 5.07
N PRO A 9 -33.67 -3.27 5.10
CA PRO A 9 -33.53 -2.49 3.88
C PRO A 9 -32.17 -2.85 3.27
N VAL A 10 -32.20 -3.62 2.18
CA VAL A 10 -31.03 -3.80 1.33
C VAL A 10 -30.88 -2.49 0.56
N LEU A 11 -30.23 -1.52 1.19
CA LEU A 11 -29.61 -0.41 0.48
C LEU A 11 -28.50 -1.02 -0.37
N ALA A 12 -28.86 -1.42 -1.59
CA ALA A 12 -27.90 -1.82 -2.61
C ALA A 12 -27.14 -0.57 -3.06
N TYR A 13 -26.25 -0.06 -2.22
CA TYR A 13 -25.26 0.92 -2.65
C TYR A 13 -24.41 0.26 -3.74
N GLY A 14 -24.36 0.91 -4.89
CA GLY A 14 -23.50 0.48 -6.00
C GLY A 14 -22.04 0.57 -5.57
N GLN A 15 -21.48 -0.55 -5.12
CA GLN A 15 -20.07 -0.70 -4.80
C GLN A 15 -19.26 -0.76 -6.10
N ASP A 16 -18.26 0.11 -6.26
CA ASP A 16 -17.36 0.05 -7.44
C ASP A 16 -16.23 -0.95 -7.23
N LEU A 17 -15.85 -1.17 -5.97
CA LEU A 17 -14.86 -2.16 -5.55
C LEU A 17 -15.48 -3.55 -5.37
N PRO A 18 -14.71 -4.64 -5.50
CA PRO A 18 -15.19 -5.94 -5.04
C PRO A 18 -15.42 -5.91 -3.52
N ALA A 19 -16.33 -6.74 -3.02
CA ALA A 19 -16.55 -6.87 -1.57
C ALA A 19 -15.27 -7.30 -0.83
N THR A 20 -14.40 -8.09 -1.48
CA THR A 20 -13.12 -8.52 -0.93
C THR A 20 -12.03 -8.64 -1.99
N TYR A 21 -10.77 -8.46 -1.63
CA TYR A 21 -9.61 -8.69 -2.50
C TYR A 21 -8.39 -9.23 -1.72
N PRO A 22 -7.65 -10.24 -2.22
CA PRO A 22 -7.93 -11.03 -3.42
C PRO A 22 -9.30 -11.75 -3.37
N PRO A 23 -9.85 -12.16 -4.52
CA PRO A 23 -11.10 -12.93 -4.52
C PRO A 23 -10.88 -14.25 -3.76
N PRO A 24 -11.94 -14.85 -3.15
CA PRO A 24 -11.81 -16.03 -2.28
C PRO A 24 -10.94 -17.17 -2.82
N ILE A 25 -10.94 -17.42 -4.13
CA ILE A 25 -10.17 -18.50 -4.78
C ILE A 25 -8.66 -18.23 -4.83
N ASP A 26 -8.24 -16.97 -4.77
CA ASP A 26 -6.85 -16.53 -4.90
C ASP A 26 -6.34 -15.90 -3.59
N ARG A 27 -7.06 -16.07 -2.48
CA ARG A 27 -6.66 -15.50 -1.19
C ARG A 27 -5.41 -16.21 -0.68
N GLY A 28 -4.41 -15.41 -0.31
CA GLY A 28 -3.40 -15.84 0.63
C GLY A 28 -3.95 -15.84 2.05
N ARG A 29 -3.04 -15.72 3.01
CA ARG A 29 -3.38 -15.62 4.43
C ARG A 29 -4.22 -14.38 4.74
N TYR A 30 -3.92 -13.24 4.09
CA TYR A 30 -4.60 -11.97 4.33
C TYR A 30 -5.38 -11.49 3.11
N TYR A 31 -6.49 -10.81 3.35
CA TYR A 31 -7.31 -10.14 2.34
C TYR A 31 -7.91 -8.85 2.89
N LEU A 32 -8.31 -7.96 1.98
CA LEU A 32 -9.03 -6.73 2.26
C LEU A 32 -10.53 -6.95 2.05
N ALA A 33 -11.36 -6.49 2.97
CA ALA A 33 -12.81 -6.43 2.83
C ALA A 33 -13.25 -4.97 2.73
N PHE A 34 -14.00 -4.63 1.68
CA PHE A 34 -14.40 -3.26 1.37
C PHE A 34 -15.89 -3.07 1.65
N THR A 35 -16.22 -2.12 2.53
CA THR A 35 -17.60 -1.74 2.87
C THR A 35 -17.82 -0.28 2.52
N PRO A 36 -18.72 0.07 1.58
CA PRO A 36 -19.09 1.46 1.30
C PRO A 36 -19.59 2.17 2.55
N ILE A 37 -19.19 3.42 2.73
CA ILE A 37 -19.68 4.29 3.80
C ILE A 37 -20.08 5.66 3.24
N ASP A 38 -21.08 6.29 3.87
CA ASP A 38 -21.64 7.57 3.42
C ASP A 38 -20.89 8.80 3.96
N SER A 39 -19.99 8.63 4.94
CA SER A 39 -19.41 9.75 5.70
C SER A 39 -17.95 10.07 5.35
N THR A 40 -17.68 11.37 5.29
CA THR A 40 -16.35 12.01 5.25
C THR A 40 -15.78 12.29 6.64
N ASP A 41 -16.50 11.96 7.71
CA ASP A 41 -16.03 12.15 9.09
C ASP A 41 -15.00 11.06 9.40
N LEU A 42 -13.76 11.36 9.02
CA LEU A 42 -12.60 10.57 9.39
C LEU A 42 -12.37 10.77 10.89
N PRO A 43 -12.33 9.70 11.70
CA PRO A 43 -11.96 9.83 13.11
C PRO A 43 -10.55 10.38 13.21
N GLU A 44 -10.22 11.06 14.32
CA GLU A 44 -8.84 11.48 14.55
C GLU A 44 -7.89 10.27 14.50
N PRO A 45 -6.74 10.40 13.83
CA PRO A 45 -5.81 9.28 13.69
C PRO A 45 -5.33 8.86 15.09
N PRO A 46 -5.32 7.57 15.39
CA PRO A 46 -4.84 7.08 16.68
C PRO A 46 -3.34 7.40 16.85
N SER A 47 -2.92 7.63 18.09
CA SER A 47 -1.52 7.87 18.39
C SER A 47 -0.69 6.60 18.18
N PRO A 48 0.53 6.70 17.60
CA PRO A 48 1.39 5.54 17.43
C PRO A 48 1.84 4.96 18.80
N PRO A 49 1.96 3.64 18.94
CA PRO A 49 2.48 2.95 20.11
C PRO A 49 3.99 3.13 20.21
N ASN A 50 4.50 3.01 21.42
CA ASN A 50 5.92 3.07 21.71
C ASN A 50 6.58 1.73 21.37
N SER A 51 7.01 1.54 20.11
CA SER A 51 7.85 0.42 19.60
C SER A 51 7.27 -1.01 19.74
N MET A 52 7.50 -1.87 18.75
CA MET A 52 7.12 -3.30 18.79
C MET A 52 8.31 -4.20 18.44
N SER A 53 8.33 -5.40 19.02
CA SER A 53 9.41 -6.37 18.82
C SER A 53 9.04 -7.42 17.79
N ALA A 54 10.02 -7.86 16.99
CA ALA A 54 9.86 -8.97 16.04
C ALA A 54 9.39 -10.30 16.70
N ALA A 55 9.54 -10.46 18.02
CA ALA A 55 9.09 -11.63 18.77
C ALA A 55 7.55 -11.83 18.78
N ASP A 56 6.78 -10.79 18.46
CA ASP A 56 5.31 -10.83 18.46
C ASP A 56 4.71 -11.54 17.22
N PHE A 57 5.54 -11.95 16.25
CA PHE A 57 5.11 -12.59 15.00
C PHE A 57 5.79 -13.95 14.74
N PRO A 58 5.42 -15.01 15.48
CA PRO A 58 6.11 -16.30 15.45
C PRO A 58 5.96 -17.10 14.13
N PHE A 59 5.18 -16.60 13.17
CA PHE A 59 4.89 -17.27 11.89
C PHE A 59 5.75 -16.81 10.72
N LEU A 60 6.68 -15.87 10.94
CA LEU A 60 7.55 -15.36 9.91
C LEU A 60 8.91 -16.05 10.01
N VAL A 61 9.19 -16.91 9.03
CA VAL A 61 10.54 -17.41 8.80
C VAL A 61 11.24 -16.35 7.94
N PRO A 62 12.33 -15.71 8.41
CA PRO A 62 13.02 -14.68 7.63
C PRO A 62 13.52 -15.27 6.31
N PRO A 63 13.43 -14.55 5.18
CA PRO A 63 13.95 -15.01 3.90
C PRO A 63 15.45 -15.33 4.01
N SER A 64 15.79 -16.58 3.69
CA SER A 64 17.17 -17.07 3.74
C SER A 64 18.08 -16.33 2.76
N GLU A 65 19.28 -15.98 3.23
CA GLU A 65 20.37 -15.28 2.52
C GLU A 65 20.51 -15.67 1.04
N GLN A 66 20.00 -14.83 0.12
CA GLN A 66 20.45 -14.80 -1.26
C GLN A 66 20.90 -13.38 -1.61
N ARG A 67 22.22 -13.15 -1.55
CA ARG A 67 22.83 -11.93 -2.09
C ARG A 67 23.12 -12.11 -3.58
N VAL A 68 22.55 -11.25 -4.42
CA VAL A 68 22.85 -11.15 -5.86
C VAL A 68 23.45 -9.77 -6.15
N ASN A 69 24.39 -9.75 -7.10
CA ASN A 69 25.36 -8.69 -7.42
C ASN A 69 24.82 -7.29 -7.76
N GLU A 70 25.70 -6.29 -7.52
CA GLU A 70 25.63 -4.85 -7.86
C GLU A 70 24.79 -3.96 -6.94
N ILE A 71 25.22 -3.93 -5.68
CA ILE A 71 24.66 -3.12 -4.62
C ILE A 71 25.25 -1.70 -4.65
N TRP A 72 24.42 -0.67 -4.71
CA TRP A 72 24.84 0.72 -4.58
C TRP A 72 24.88 1.13 -3.11
N LYS A 73 25.99 1.74 -2.69
CA LYS A 73 26.18 2.29 -1.35
C LYS A 73 25.61 3.72 -1.32
N VAL A 74 24.48 3.91 -0.66
CA VAL A 74 23.92 5.24 -0.40
C VAL A 74 24.43 5.71 0.95
N GLU A 75 25.27 6.74 0.95
CA GLU A 75 25.66 7.47 2.16
C GLU A 75 24.54 8.45 2.52
N LEU A 76 23.93 8.25 3.69
CA LEU A 76 22.92 9.16 4.20
C LEU A 76 23.65 10.36 4.79
N ALA A 77 23.57 11.51 4.11
CA ALA A 77 24.18 12.77 4.54
C ALA A 77 23.09 13.76 4.95
N GLY A 78 23.09 14.16 6.22
CA GLY A 78 22.13 15.13 6.77
C GLY A 78 21.95 14.98 8.28
N ASP A 79 21.42 16.02 8.92
CA ASP A 79 21.07 16.03 10.36
C ASP A 79 19.76 15.25 10.56
N LEU A 80 19.80 13.94 10.33
CA LEU A 80 18.67 13.03 10.48
C LEU A 80 18.77 12.36 11.85
N THR A 81 17.85 12.69 12.75
CA THR A 81 17.74 12.05 14.07
C THR A 81 17.59 10.53 13.92
N GLY A 82 18.56 9.77 14.43
CA GLY A 82 18.57 8.30 14.40
C GLY A 82 19.39 7.67 13.26
N VAL A 83 19.94 8.48 12.35
CA VAL A 83 20.89 8.03 11.32
C VAL A 83 22.25 8.63 11.63
N GLY A 84 23.24 7.79 11.91
CA GLY A 84 24.59 8.25 12.25
C GLY A 84 25.27 8.89 11.04
N ASP A 85 26.12 9.89 11.27
CA ASP A 85 26.97 10.44 10.22
C ASP A 85 27.87 9.31 9.67
N GLY A 86 27.70 8.97 8.39
CA GLY A 86 28.37 7.82 7.77
C GLY A 86 27.58 6.50 7.76
N ASP A 87 26.28 6.50 8.11
CA ASP A 87 25.41 5.35 7.91
C ASP A 87 25.18 5.10 6.42
N THR A 88 25.34 3.83 6.02
CA THR A 88 25.33 3.45 4.61
C THR A 88 24.34 2.34 4.37
N VAL A 89 23.45 2.56 3.41
CA VAL A 89 22.43 1.56 3.02
C VAL A 89 22.71 1.10 1.61
N TYR A 90 22.52 -0.19 1.44
CA TYR A 90 22.84 -0.93 0.25
C TYR A 90 21.56 -1.13 -0.56
N VAL A 91 21.43 -0.40 -1.67
CA VAL A 91 20.25 -0.48 -2.55
C VAL A 91 20.67 -1.07 -3.88
N ASP A 92 20.01 -2.13 -4.34
CA ASP A 92 20.19 -2.63 -5.71
C ASP A 92 19.22 -1.91 -6.67
N PRO A 93 19.68 -0.99 -7.53
CA PRO A 93 18.81 -0.33 -8.50
C PRO A 93 18.33 -1.26 -9.61
N LYS A 94 19.04 -2.37 -9.90
CA LYS A 94 18.62 -3.37 -10.89
C LYS A 94 17.43 -4.19 -10.41
N ALA A 95 17.23 -4.30 -9.09
CA ALA A 95 16.00 -4.86 -8.53
C ALA A 95 14.74 -4.08 -8.95
N HIS A 96 14.88 -2.83 -9.43
CA HIS A 96 13.74 -1.95 -9.70
C HIS A 96 13.67 -1.37 -11.11
N SER A 97 14.77 -1.35 -11.86
CA SER A 97 14.76 -0.95 -13.27
C SER A 97 15.93 -1.55 -14.05
N SER A 98 15.65 -2.07 -15.25
CA SER A 98 16.67 -2.53 -16.21
C SER A 98 17.37 -1.37 -16.93
N THR A 99 16.99 -0.12 -16.65
CA THR A 99 17.51 1.05 -17.36
C THR A 99 18.61 1.76 -16.58
N PRO A 100 19.67 2.25 -17.26
CA PRO A 100 20.86 2.79 -16.61
C PRO A 100 20.72 4.20 -16.00
N ASN A 101 19.61 4.89 -16.21
CA ASN A 101 19.44 6.30 -15.82
C ASN A 101 18.34 6.50 -14.77
N VAL A 102 18.56 5.94 -13.58
CA VAL A 102 17.66 6.13 -12.43
C VAL A 102 18.38 6.95 -11.37
N SER A 103 17.76 8.03 -10.90
CA SER A 103 18.22 8.75 -9.72
C SER A 103 17.38 8.38 -8.52
N PHE A 104 18.01 8.32 -7.34
CA PHE A 104 17.35 8.10 -6.08
C PHE A 104 17.49 9.35 -5.21
N SER A 105 16.42 9.71 -4.53
CA SER A 105 16.42 10.76 -3.51
C SER A 105 15.86 10.17 -2.24
N PHE A 106 16.62 10.25 -1.16
CA PHE A 106 16.11 9.91 0.17
C PHE A 106 14.94 10.83 0.51
N LEU A 107 13.85 10.27 1.05
CA LEU A 107 12.66 11.01 1.44
C LEU A 107 12.47 11.00 2.95
N ASP A 108 12.52 9.82 3.57
CA ASP A 108 12.13 9.64 4.96
C ASP A 108 12.76 8.40 5.59
N TYR A 109 12.86 8.39 6.92
CA TYR A 109 13.30 7.25 7.72
C TYR A 109 12.29 6.97 8.83
N TYR A 110 11.84 5.72 8.92
CA TYR A 110 10.92 5.22 9.93
C TYR A 110 11.72 4.39 10.94
N PRO A 111 12.26 5.01 12.01
CA PRO A 111 13.18 4.33 12.93
C PRO A 111 12.54 3.14 13.65
N GLU A 112 11.25 3.21 13.98
CA GLU A 112 10.53 2.15 14.69
C GLU A 112 10.44 0.84 13.89
N HIS A 113 10.57 0.93 12.57
CA HIS A 113 10.51 -0.21 11.65
C HIS A 113 11.85 -0.44 10.92
N GLU A 114 12.85 0.40 11.20
CA GLU A 114 14.10 0.50 10.46
C GLU A 114 13.91 0.57 8.94
N LEU A 115 12.89 1.30 8.47
CA LEU A 115 12.58 1.42 7.05
C LEU A 115 13.02 2.76 6.47
N LEU A 116 13.62 2.72 5.30
CA LEU A 116 14.05 3.90 4.55
C LEU A 116 13.17 4.07 3.32
N LEU A 117 12.71 5.29 3.09
CA LEU A 117 11.93 5.65 1.93
C LEU A 117 12.78 6.43 0.95
N PHE A 118 12.85 5.93 -0.28
CA PHE A 118 13.46 6.62 -1.40
C PHE A 118 12.44 6.96 -2.47
N ARG A 119 12.66 8.08 -3.13
CA ARG A 119 12.05 8.41 -4.41
C ARG A 119 13.00 8.02 -5.52
N SER A 120 12.60 7.06 -6.34
CA SER A 120 13.28 6.75 -7.60
C SER A 120 12.68 7.60 -8.71
N ARG A 121 13.51 8.29 -9.50
CA ARG A 121 13.09 9.09 -10.65
C ARG A 121 13.82 8.66 -11.91
N GLN A 122 13.06 8.57 -13.00
CA GLN A 122 13.56 8.31 -14.34
C GLN A 122 12.75 9.13 -15.35
N HIS A 123 13.33 10.16 -15.96
CA HIS A 123 12.61 11.07 -16.84
C HIS A 123 11.30 11.58 -16.19
N GLU A 124 10.14 11.33 -16.80
CA GLU A 124 8.80 11.72 -16.30
C GLU A 124 8.23 10.73 -15.27
N TYR A 125 8.96 9.66 -14.99
CA TYR A 125 8.55 8.57 -14.12
C TYR A 125 9.08 8.77 -12.69
N SER A 126 8.24 8.49 -11.69
CA SER A 126 8.64 8.49 -10.29
C SER A 126 8.02 7.32 -9.52
N ARG A 127 8.82 6.65 -8.68
CA ARG A 127 8.42 5.57 -7.75
C ARG A 127 8.80 5.93 -6.32
N HIS A 128 8.08 5.32 -5.39
CA HIS A 128 8.56 5.14 -4.03
C HIS A 128 9.21 3.76 -3.92
N ILE A 129 10.30 3.70 -3.19
CA ILE A 129 11.06 2.48 -2.91
C ILE A 129 11.22 2.42 -1.40
N VAL A 130 10.73 1.35 -0.79
CA VAL A 130 10.90 1.09 0.64
C VAL A 130 12.03 0.08 0.77
N VAL A 131 13.03 0.42 1.57
CA VAL A 131 14.20 -0.41 1.86
C VAL A 131 14.22 -0.71 3.34
N SER A 132 14.32 -1.98 3.70
CA SER A 132 14.61 -2.39 5.06
C SER A 132 16.10 -2.21 5.35
N ARG A 133 16.44 -1.58 6.48
CA ARG A 133 17.82 -1.46 6.94
C ARG A 133 18.36 -2.78 7.51
N GLY A 134 17.50 -3.59 8.14
CA GLY A 134 17.88 -4.85 8.77
C GLY A 134 18.20 -5.93 7.74
N GLU A 135 17.17 -6.49 7.12
CA GLU A 135 17.31 -7.59 6.15
C GLU A 135 17.71 -7.15 4.73
N GLY A 136 17.68 -5.84 4.44
CA GLY A 136 17.99 -5.31 3.11
C GLY A 136 16.89 -5.56 2.08
N GLU A 137 15.70 -5.98 2.52
CA GLU A 137 14.52 -6.16 1.66
C GLU A 137 14.17 -4.86 0.96
N VAL A 138 13.74 -4.96 -0.30
CA VAL A 138 13.35 -3.79 -1.08
C VAL A 138 12.06 -4.02 -1.84
N ALA A 139 11.14 -3.07 -1.77
CA ALA A 139 9.90 -3.08 -2.54
C ALA A 139 9.62 -1.76 -3.24
N VAL A 140 9.03 -1.89 -4.43
CA VAL A 140 8.40 -0.76 -5.10
C VAL A 140 7.05 -0.50 -4.45
N ALA A 141 6.93 0.66 -3.82
CA ALA A 141 5.73 1.15 -3.20
C ALA A 141 4.97 2.10 -4.14
N PHE A 142 3.64 2.07 -4.03
CA PHE A 142 2.75 2.96 -4.77
C PHE A 142 2.90 4.41 -4.30
N ALA A 143 3.06 4.61 -2.99
CA ALA A 143 3.27 5.90 -2.35
C ALA A 143 4.14 5.77 -1.08
N ALA A 144 4.29 6.85 -0.33
CA ALA A 144 4.86 6.78 1.02
C ALA A 144 4.01 5.85 1.94
N PRO A 145 4.65 5.10 2.86
CA PRO A 145 3.96 4.29 3.85
C PRO A 145 3.05 5.10 4.77
N VAL A 146 1.91 4.52 5.12
CA VAL A 146 1.05 4.95 6.22
C VAL A 146 0.92 3.78 7.18
N PHE A 147 1.55 3.88 8.34
CA PHE A 147 1.60 2.79 9.33
C PHE A 147 0.29 2.67 10.10
N SER A 148 -0.14 1.42 10.35
CA SER A 148 -1.22 1.12 11.29
C SER A 148 -0.85 1.63 12.68
N PRO A 149 -1.83 1.83 13.58
CA PRO A 149 -1.63 2.39 14.91
C PRO A 149 -0.59 1.59 15.69
N ASP A 150 -0.93 0.42 16.24
CA ASP A 150 -0.32 -0.79 15.70
C ASP A 150 1.20 -0.84 15.48
N GLY A 151 1.61 -0.41 14.29
CA GLY A 151 2.91 -0.66 13.69
C GLY A 151 3.05 -2.04 13.05
N LYS A 152 2.01 -2.90 13.00
CA LYS A 152 2.12 -4.24 12.39
C LYS A 152 1.96 -4.21 10.87
N TRP A 153 1.32 -3.16 10.39
CA TRP A 153 1.02 -2.96 8.99
C TRP A 153 1.53 -1.60 8.52
N PHE A 154 1.82 -1.52 7.23
CA PHE A 154 1.69 -0.25 6.53
C PHE A 154 1.01 -0.46 5.20
N ILE A 155 0.35 0.59 4.76
CA ILE A 155 -0.30 0.66 3.46
C ILE A 155 0.37 1.72 2.60
N THR A 156 0.35 1.50 1.30
CA THR A 156 0.76 2.50 0.32
C THR A 156 -0.35 2.65 -0.70
N VAL A 157 -0.73 3.89 -0.97
CA VAL A 157 -1.92 4.22 -1.77
C VAL A 157 -1.54 5.20 -2.86
N SER A 158 -1.76 4.82 -4.11
CA SER A 158 -1.50 5.69 -5.27
C SER A 158 -2.76 5.92 -6.06
N GLY A 159 -3.06 7.20 -6.25
CA GLY A 159 -4.21 7.68 -6.99
C GLY A 159 -3.91 7.92 -8.47
N TYR A 160 -4.81 8.68 -9.10
CA TYR A 160 -4.76 8.95 -10.53
C TYR A 160 -3.49 9.73 -10.90
N SER A 161 -2.67 9.14 -11.76
CA SER A 161 -1.58 9.83 -12.44
C SER A 161 -1.99 10.13 -13.88
N ILE A 162 -1.87 11.39 -14.30
CA ILE A 162 -2.17 11.85 -15.67
C ILE A 162 -1.35 11.06 -16.70
N SER A 163 -0.13 10.66 -16.35
CA SER A 163 0.77 9.97 -17.25
C SER A 163 0.50 8.46 -17.35
N GLY A 164 -0.35 7.89 -16.48
CA GLY A 164 -0.71 6.47 -16.47
C GLY A 164 0.42 5.50 -16.12
N TRP A 165 1.63 5.99 -15.87
CA TRP A 165 2.79 5.14 -15.60
C TRP A 165 2.87 4.65 -14.16
N ILE A 166 2.28 5.38 -13.22
CA ILE A 166 2.27 5.01 -11.80
C ILE A 166 1.10 4.04 -11.59
N PRO A 167 1.32 2.85 -10.99
CA PRO A 167 0.24 1.95 -10.63
C PRO A 167 -0.78 2.66 -9.74
N GLN A 168 -2.07 2.43 -10.00
CA GLN A 168 -3.14 2.95 -9.17
C GLN A 168 -3.70 1.81 -8.32
N GLY A 169 -3.90 2.08 -7.03
CA GLY A 169 -4.45 1.12 -6.10
C GLY A 169 -3.77 1.16 -4.73
N ILE A 170 -3.74 0.00 -4.09
CA ILE A 170 -3.33 -0.18 -2.70
C ILE A 170 -2.32 -1.33 -2.64
N GLN A 171 -1.29 -1.16 -1.82
CA GLN A 171 -0.49 -2.27 -1.32
C GLN A 171 -0.61 -2.30 0.21
N LEU A 172 -0.75 -3.50 0.76
CA LEU A 172 -0.66 -3.78 2.19
C LEU A 172 0.59 -4.60 2.44
N PHE A 173 1.36 -4.18 3.43
CA PHE A 173 2.56 -4.85 3.88
C PHE A 173 2.42 -5.19 5.37
N ALA A 174 2.82 -6.41 5.73
CA ALA A 174 3.16 -6.71 7.12
C ALA A 174 4.58 -6.19 7.38
N VAL A 175 4.82 -5.64 8.56
CA VAL A 175 6.10 -5.02 8.91
C VAL A 175 6.49 -5.33 10.35
N GLY A 176 7.80 -5.40 10.58
CA GLY A 176 8.40 -5.41 11.91
C GLY A 176 9.71 -4.63 11.91
N GLU A 177 10.47 -4.75 12.99
CA GLU A 177 11.79 -4.13 13.10
C GLU A 177 12.75 -4.74 12.07
N GLY A 178 13.17 -3.96 11.07
CA GLY A 178 14.18 -4.38 10.10
C GLY A 178 13.70 -5.39 9.05
N TRP A 179 12.39 -5.58 8.86
CA TRP A 179 11.84 -6.41 7.78
C TRP A 179 10.42 -5.98 7.42
N PHE A 180 9.99 -6.29 6.19
CA PHE A 180 8.60 -6.12 5.75
C PHE A 180 8.26 -7.04 4.56
N THR A 181 7.00 -7.47 4.45
CA THR A 181 6.55 -8.31 3.34
C THR A 181 5.23 -7.85 2.74
N GLU A 182 5.14 -7.84 1.41
CA GLU A 182 3.89 -7.49 0.70
C GLU A 182 2.90 -8.64 0.83
N VAL A 183 1.75 -8.38 1.46
CA VAL A 183 0.70 -9.40 1.66
C VAL A 183 -0.47 -9.22 0.70
N VAL A 184 -0.77 -7.98 0.30
CA VAL A 184 -1.83 -7.69 -0.69
C VAL A 184 -1.35 -6.60 -1.64
N ARG A 185 -1.53 -6.83 -2.95
CA ARG A 185 -1.37 -5.82 -4.00
C ARG A 185 -2.64 -5.73 -4.82
N PHE A 186 -3.41 -4.68 -4.60
CA PHE A 186 -4.65 -4.44 -5.31
C PHE A 186 -4.51 -3.29 -6.30
N ARG A 187 -4.70 -3.55 -7.60
CA ARG A 187 -4.66 -2.54 -8.65
C ARG A 187 -6.07 -2.18 -9.10
N THR A 188 -6.43 -0.91 -9.00
CA THR A 188 -7.76 -0.40 -9.41
C THR A 188 -7.81 -0.02 -10.89
N SER A 189 -6.65 0.07 -11.54
CA SER A 189 -6.49 0.39 -12.96
C SER A 189 -5.64 -0.66 -13.70
N GLU A 190 -6.00 -1.95 -13.64
CA GLU A 190 -5.30 -2.91 -14.49
C GLU A 190 -5.70 -2.71 -15.94
N THR A 191 -4.74 -2.34 -16.81
CA THR A 191 -4.95 -2.43 -18.26
C THR A 191 -4.64 -3.85 -18.71
N ARG A 192 -5.64 -4.74 -18.78
CA ARG A 192 -5.43 -6.05 -19.40
C ARG A 192 -5.51 -5.92 -20.93
N PHE A 193 -4.40 -6.23 -21.58
CA PHE A 193 -4.39 -6.50 -23.02
C PHE A 193 -4.69 -7.99 -23.21
N SER A 194 -5.93 -8.31 -23.57
CA SER A 194 -6.32 -9.66 -23.98
C SER A 194 -6.38 -9.70 -25.50
N ALA A 195 -5.53 -10.52 -26.12
CA ALA A 195 -5.53 -10.80 -27.56
C ALA A 195 -5.48 -9.55 -28.48
N GLY A 196 -4.63 -8.57 -28.15
CA GLY A 196 -4.46 -7.37 -28.98
C GLY A 196 -5.64 -6.40 -28.96
N ARG A 197 -6.67 -6.65 -28.14
CA ARG A 197 -7.77 -5.71 -27.89
C ARG A 197 -7.68 -5.23 -26.44
N ARG A 198 -7.85 -3.92 -26.24
CA ARG A 198 -8.04 -3.36 -24.88
C ARG A 198 -9.28 -4.02 -24.29
N ALA A 199 -9.11 -4.90 -23.31
CA ALA A 199 -10.26 -5.30 -22.50
C ALA A 199 -10.78 -4.02 -21.84
N ARG A 200 -12.10 -3.80 -21.88
CA ARG A 200 -12.72 -2.71 -21.13
C ARG A 200 -12.55 -3.04 -19.66
N ASN A 201 -11.50 -2.50 -19.04
CA ASN A 201 -11.34 -2.61 -17.61
C ASN A 201 -12.44 -1.77 -16.97
N GLN A 202 -13.09 -2.34 -15.97
CA GLN A 202 -13.93 -1.55 -15.09
C GLN A 202 -12.99 -0.56 -14.39
N ILE A 203 -13.08 0.72 -14.74
CA ILE A 203 -12.34 1.76 -14.04
C ILE A 203 -13.01 1.88 -12.66
N MET A 204 -12.40 1.25 -11.65
CA MET A 204 -12.93 1.20 -10.28
C MET A 204 -12.69 2.51 -9.50
N GLY A 205 -12.09 3.50 -10.15
CA GLY A 205 -11.59 4.73 -9.52
C GLY A 205 -10.13 4.60 -9.09
N ALA A 206 -9.64 5.64 -8.43
CA ALA A 206 -8.28 5.71 -7.91
C ALA A 206 -8.30 6.15 -6.45
N PRO A 207 -7.60 5.46 -5.55
CA PRO A 207 -7.60 5.83 -4.15
C PRO A 207 -6.80 7.13 -3.96
N THR A 208 -7.34 8.08 -3.21
CA THR A 208 -6.76 9.42 -3.04
C THR A 208 -6.30 9.71 -1.64
N ARG A 209 -6.94 9.07 -0.64
CA ARG A 209 -6.60 9.24 0.77
C ARG A 209 -6.83 7.94 1.51
N CYS A 210 -6.03 7.73 2.55
CA CYS A 210 -6.19 6.63 3.46
C CYS A 210 -5.88 7.05 4.90
N GLU A 211 -6.65 6.54 5.85
CA GLU A 211 -6.52 6.89 7.27
C GLU A 211 -6.91 5.71 8.16
N TRP A 212 -6.05 5.33 9.10
CA TRP A 212 -6.32 4.22 10.01
C TRP A 212 -7.38 4.59 11.05
N VAL A 213 -8.31 3.66 11.28
CA VAL A 213 -9.33 3.74 12.33
C VAL A 213 -8.85 2.98 13.57
N ASP A 214 -8.30 1.78 13.33
CA ASP A 214 -7.77 0.88 14.33
C ASP A 214 -6.65 0.02 13.71
N GLU A 215 -6.18 -1.00 14.42
CA GLU A 215 -5.06 -1.85 14.02
C GLU A 215 -5.28 -2.61 12.71
N ASN A 216 -6.54 -2.92 12.37
CA ASN A 216 -6.86 -3.74 11.21
C ASN A 216 -7.90 -3.08 10.28
N THR A 217 -8.22 -1.82 10.52
CA THR A 217 -9.25 -1.10 9.77
C THR A 217 -8.74 0.27 9.36
N PHE A 218 -8.94 0.62 8.10
CA PHE A 218 -8.70 1.96 7.60
C PHE A 218 -9.86 2.46 6.74
N LEU A 219 -10.02 3.78 6.69
CA LEU A 219 -10.90 4.46 5.76
C LEU A 219 -10.12 4.83 4.52
N MET A 220 -10.75 4.62 3.36
CA MET A 220 -10.18 4.91 2.07
C MET A 220 -11.14 5.78 1.26
N GLU A 221 -10.62 6.88 0.75
CA GLU A 221 -11.30 7.70 -0.25
C GLU A 221 -10.89 7.25 -1.65
N MET A 222 -11.89 7.02 -2.49
CA MET A 222 -11.75 6.65 -3.90
C MET A 222 -12.32 7.77 -4.75
N ARG A 223 -11.48 8.36 -5.60
CA ARG A 223 -11.94 9.26 -6.65
C ARG A 223 -12.45 8.45 -7.84
N ARG A 224 -13.69 8.68 -8.27
CA ARG A 224 -14.21 8.08 -9.49
C ARG A 224 -13.39 8.59 -10.69
N GLY A 225 -13.02 7.68 -11.61
CA GLY A 225 -12.24 8.04 -12.81
C GLY A 225 -12.93 9.16 -13.61
N ILE A 226 -12.18 9.90 -14.45
CA ILE A 226 -12.60 11.15 -15.12
C ILE A 226 -14.11 11.20 -15.37
N ASP A 227 -14.85 11.72 -14.38
CA ASP A 227 -16.20 12.18 -14.60
C ASP A 227 -16.06 13.33 -15.62
N SER A 228 -17.02 13.44 -16.54
CA SER A 228 -17.05 14.52 -17.52
C SER A 228 -16.69 15.85 -16.85
N ILE A 229 -15.87 16.68 -17.51
CA ILE A 229 -15.34 17.96 -16.99
C ILE A 229 -16.42 18.80 -16.27
N GLU A 230 -17.68 18.64 -16.66
CA GLU A 230 -18.86 19.33 -16.15
C GLU A 230 -19.33 18.89 -14.74
N SER A 231 -19.01 17.67 -14.28
CA SER A 231 -19.60 17.10 -13.04
C SER A 231 -18.72 17.25 -11.80
N GLY A 232 -17.50 17.76 -11.94
CA GLY A 232 -16.51 17.78 -10.85
C GLY A 232 -16.06 16.37 -10.44
N PRO A 233 -15.05 16.26 -9.55
CA PRO A 233 -14.64 14.97 -9.02
C PRO A 233 -15.73 14.42 -8.08
N SER A 234 -16.22 13.20 -8.35
CA SER A 234 -17.00 12.45 -7.36
C SER A 234 -16.10 11.51 -6.55
N TYR A 235 -16.40 11.41 -5.25
CA TYR A 235 -15.67 10.58 -4.30
C TYR A 235 -16.60 9.51 -3.71
N LYS A 236 -16.04 8.33 -3.46
CA LYS A 236 -16.66 7.26 -2.67
C LYS A 236 -15.76 6.92 -1.52
N HIS A 237 -16.34 6.63 -0.37
CA HIS A 237 -15.60 6.29 0.83
C HIS A 237 -15.85 4.82 1.17
N TYR A 238 -14.80 4.15 1.62
CA TYR A 238 -14.81 2.75 1.98
C TYR A 238 -14.19 2.59 3.35
N ARG A 239 -14.87 1.85 4.23
CA ARG A 239 -14.20 1.17 5.32
C ARG A 239 -13.53 -0.08 4.74
N VAL A 240 -12.24 -0.25 5.02
CA VAL A 240 -11.45 -1.38 4.57
C VAL A 240 -10.94 -2.13 5.79
N ASP A 241 -11.40 -3.37 5.95
CA ASP A 241 -10.92 -4.26 7.00
C ASP A 241 -9.84 -5.19 6.43
N ILE A 242 -8.74 -5.36 7.15
CA ILE A 242 -7.74 -6.40 6.95
C ILE A 242 -8.27 -7.66 7.66
N ARG A 243 -8.37 -8.75 6.92
CA ARG A 243 -8.91 -10.02 7.41
C ARG A 243 -7.93 -11.15 7.13
N GLU A 244 -7.97 -12.15 8.00
CA GLU A 244 -7.25 -13.40 7.83
C GLU A 244 -8.21 -14.47 7.27
N THR A 245 -7.72 -15.36 6.42
CA THR A 245 -8.48 -16.52 5.95
C THR A 245 -8.49 -17.57 7.06
N ASP A 246 -9.67 -18.08 7.42
CA ASP A 246 -9.79 -19.22 8.34
C ASP A 246 -9.13 -20.45 7.69
N GLU A 247 -8.12 -21.03 8.33
CA GLU A 247 -7.46 -22.28 7.90
C GLU A 247 -8.34 -23.52 8.10
#